data_AF-A0A2M7QBN5-F1
#
_entry.id   AF-A0A2M7QBN5-F1
#
_cell.length_a   1.000
_cell.length_b   1.000
_cell.length_c   1.000
_cell.angle_alpha   90.00
_cell.angle_beta   90.00
_cell.angle_gamma   90.00
#
_symmetry.space_group_name_H-M   'P 1'
#
loop_
_entity.id
_entity.type
_entity.pdbx_description
1 polymer ?
#
loop_
_entity_poly.entity_id
_entity_poly.type
_entity_poly.pdbx_seq_one_letter_code
_entity_poly.pdbx_strand_id
1 'polypeptide(L)'
;MDKQIYLPITQSRPKKIAFVDIDSTLSSHIEATNVSQLLDHRLTNKARRLLEERGYIIAFITSRTEEMLMSIKEYNLSVKKYQLNRPLSRFTKENTPQGTLDPHIIASSTGGKIFVRQGDGGYIEDVSYRNSSLSPFEWRTKTMNLLTKLNTNGSLFVYSSIEHVEDFHNGSSKVFPPDYRIQIQFRNPADLISFKKVFKQYEPELYAINDSWPQEHKYALYISPVPGKFEAANRILSMIKKDTNDPLYLPEILFVGDSLPDIYEAIYSTCKTSTLFLVGGSRMTPYLLDPKKNDFVGDDLKGIKKEMKMVSLGVYEYRHANRICTIIVSDEKYPGLVGPESLIEYLS
;
A
#
# COMPACT_ATOMS: atom_id res chain seq x y z
N MET A 1 17.64 17.47 -16.58
CA MET A 1 17.26 18.51 -15.60
C MET A 1 16.15 17.91 -14.77
N ASP A 2 16.46 17.48 -13.54
CA ASP A 2 15.44 16.92 -12.64
C ASP A 2 14.37 17.99 -12.43
N LYS A 3 13.17 17.79 -12.99
CA LYS A 3 12.04 18.64 -12.63
C LYS A 3 11.84 18.48 -11.12
N GLN A 4 11.82 19.59 -10.38
CA GLN A 4 11.50 19.59 -8.95
C GLN A 4 10.00 19.30 -8.76
N ILE A 5 9.57 18.08 -9.10
CA ILE A 5 8.16 17.68 -9.11
C ILE A 5 7.55 17.65 -7.71
N TYR A 6 8.39 17.56 -6.67
CA TYR A 6 7.99 17.63 -5.26
C TYR A 6 7.96 19.07 -4.73
N LEU A 7 8.42 20.07 -5.48
CA LEU A 7 8.40 21.47 -5.07
C LEU A 7 7.01 21.97 -4.59
N PRO A 8 5.88 21.63 -5.26
CA PRO A 8 4.55 22.02 -4.77
C PRO A 8 4.24 21.52 -3.35
N ILE A 9 4.89 20.43 -2.94
CA ILE A 9 4.70 19.77 -1.66
C ILE A 9 5.74 20.25 -0.63
N THR A 10 6.97 20.54 -1.07
CA THR A 10 8.11 20.84 -0.19
C THR A 10 8.32 22.32 0.09
N GLN A 11 7.70 23.23 -0.69
CA GLN A 11 7.76 24.68 -0.46
C GLN A 11 7.36 25.07 0.96
N SER A 12 6.42 24.35 1.57
CA SER A 12 5.95 24.61 2.93
C SER A 12 6.80 23.97 4.03
N ARG A 13 7.85 23.21 3.68
CA ARG A 13 8.66 22.38 4.61
C ARG A 13 7.75 21.55 5.52
N PRO A 14 7.07 20.55 4.94
CA PRO A 14 5.94 19.89 5.53
C PRO A 14 6.29 19.05 6.77
N LYS A 15 5.97 19.55 7.95
CA LYS A 15 6.39 18.94 9.21
C LYS A 15 5.93 17.49 9.40
N LYS A 16 4.90 17.04 8.66
CA LYS A 16 4.33 15.70 8.78
C LYS A 16 4.01 15.07 7.43
N ILE A 17 4.19 13.76 7.33
CA ILE A 17 3.76 12.94 6.19
C ILE A 17 3.06 11.67 6.67
N ALA A 18 1.94 11.35 6.03
CA ALA A 18 1.17 10.15 6.24
C ALA A 18 1.28 9.25 5.00
N PHE A 19 1.80 8.04 5.17
CA PHE A 19 1.78 6.97 4.20
C PHE A 19 0.58 6.09 4.50
N VAL A 20 -0.37 6.02 3.57
CA VAL A 20 -1.69 5.43 3.84
C VAL A 20 -1.99 4.35 2.81
N ASP A 21 -2.27 3.14 3.29
CA ASP A 21 -2.95 2.13 2.48
C ASP A 21 -4.43 2.47 2.28
N ILE A 22 -5.04 1.96 1.21
CA ILE A 22 -6.44 2.26 0.91
C ILE A 22 -7.36 1.07 1.13
N ASP A 23 -6.96 -0.14 0.74
CA ASP A 23 -7.88 -1.23 0.43
C ASP A 23 -8.81 -1.57 1.60
N SER A 24 -8.24 -2.04 2.69
CA SER A 24 -8.98 -2.37 3.91
C SER A 24 -8.81 -1.29 4.98
N THR A 25 -7.83 -0.41 4.78
CA THR A 25 -7.50 0.69 5.69
C THR A 25 -8.48 1.85 5.59
N LEU A 26 -8.77 2.32 4.38
CA LEU A 26 -9.63 3.48 4.13
C LEU A 26 -10.99 3.14 3.50
N SER A 27 -11.17 1.95 2.90
CA SER A 27 -12.45 1.58 2.28
C SER A 27 -13.45 0.86 3.20
N SER A 28 -13.08 0.47 4.43
CA SER A 28 -13.86 -0.40 5.34
C SER A 28 -14.26 -1.77 4.74
N HIS A 29 -14.32 -2.80 5.58
CA HIS A 29 -14.66 -4.14 5.13
C HIS A 29 -16.17 -4.29 4.90
N ILE A 30 -16.50 -4.46 3.62
CA ILE A 30 -17.83 -4.71 3.05
C ILE A 30 -18.60 -5.84 3.75
N GLU A 31 -17.90 -6.92 4.11
CA GLU A 31 -18.53 -8.23 4.36
C GLU A 31 -18.74 -8.52 5.86
N ALA A 32 -18.16 -7.73 6.77
CA ALA A 32 -18.25 -7.95 8.23
C ALA A 32 -19.26 -7.02 8.94
N THR A 33 -19.88 -6.08 8.23
CA THR A 33 -20.88 -5.16 8.80
C THR A 33 -22.22 -5.35 8.10
N ASN A 34 -23.28 -5.57 8.88
CA ASN A 34 -24.69 -5.59 8.42
C ASN A 34 -25.18 -4.18 8.00
N VAL A 35 -24.32 -3.37 7.40
CA VAL A 35 -24.62 -1.99 7.04
C VAL A 35 -24.11 -1.77 5.63
N SER A 36 -24.93 -1.11 4.82
CA SER A 36 -24.61 -0.58 3.49
C SER A 36 -23.51 0.50 3.50
N GLN A 37 -22.46 0.34 4.32
CA GLN A 37 -21.34 1.25 4.54
C GLN A 37 -20.11 0.92 3.70
N LEU A 38 -20.31 0.01 2.76
CA LEU A 38 -19.48 -0.24 1.62
C LEU A 38 -19.38 1.06 0.79
N LEU A 39 -18.45 1.95 1.17
CA LEU A 39 -18.29 3.32 0.67
C LEU A 39 -19.08 4.40 1.44
N ASP A 40 -18.98 4.49 2.78
CA ASP A 40 -19.18 5.83 3.36
C ASP A 40 -17.98 6.71 3.02
N HIS A 41 -17.96 7.18 1.78
CA HIS A 41 -17.08 8.19 1.24
C HIS A 41 -16.94 9.39 2.17
N ARG A 42 -17.94 9.66 3.02
CA ARG A 42 -17.87 10.72 4.04
C ARG A 42 -16.85 10.38 5.12
N LEU A 43 -16.78 9.14 5.61
CA LEU A 43 -15.79 8.71 6.61
C LEU A 43 -14.38 8.76 6.02
N THR A 44 -14.17 8.20 4.83
CA THR A 44 -12.85 8.25 4.19
C THR A 44 -12.42 9.69 3.90
N ASN A 45 -13.33 10.53 3.38
CA ASN A 45 -13.05 11.94 3.17
C ASN A 45 -12.82 12.70 4.48
N LYS A 46 -13.53 12.35 5.56
CA LYS A 46 -13.32 12.95 6.88
C LYS A 46 -11.95 12.60 7.43
N ALA A 47 -11.55 11.33 7.38
CA ALA A 47 -10.21 10.89 7.79
C ALA A 47 -9.11 11.62 7.00
N ARG A 48 -9.26 11.71 5.66
CA ARG A 48 -8.34 12.43 4.79
C ARG A 48 -8.26 13.92 5.16
N ARG A 49 -9.39 14.60 5.33
CA ARG A 49 -9.44 16.01 5.73
C ARG A 49 -8.78 16.22 7.10
N LEU A 50 -9.03 15.36 8.08
CA LEU A 50 -8.40 15.45 9.40
C LEU A 50 -6.88 15.29 9.31
N LEU A 51 -6.36 14.40 8.45
CA LEU A 51 -4.92 14.32 8.19
C LEU A 51 -4.39 15.65 7.62
N GLU A 52 -5.06 16.23 6.63
CA GLU A 52 -4.67 17.53 6.05
C GLU A 52 -4.74 18.67 7.07
N GLU A 53 -5.81 18.75 7.87
CA GLU A 53 -6.01 19.73 8.95
C GLU A 53 -4.95 19.60 10.05
N ARG A 54 -4.47 18.38 10.32
CA ARG A 54 -3.34 18.10 11.22
C ARG A 54 -1.97 18.35 10.57
N GLY A 55 -1.95 18.82 9.32
CA GLY A 55 -0.74 19.24 8.61
C GLY A 55 0.03 18.10 7.93
N TYR A 56 -0.60 16.94 7.71
CA TYR A 56 0.02 15.85 6.96
C TYR A 56 -0.06 16.08 5.46
N ILE A 57 1.06 15.89 4.78
CA ILE A 57 1.04 15.46 3.38
C ILE A 57 0.58 14.01 3.37
N ILE A 58 -0.31 13.68 2.43
CA ILE A 58 -0.84 12.33 2.28
C ILE A 58 -0.22 11.69 1.05
N ALA A 59 0.44 10.55 1.25
CA ALA A 59 0.96 9.68 0.21
C ALA A 59 0.21 8.35 0.26
N PHE A 60 -0.52 8.00 -0.80
CA PHE A 60 -1.11 6.68 -0.92
C PHE A 60 -0.07 5.71 -1.46
N ILE A 61 0.31 4.72 -0.64
CA ILE A 61 1.21 3.63 -1.04
C ILE A 61 0.41 2.33 -1.01
N THR A 62 -0.01 1.88 -2.19
CA THR A 62 -0.99 0.81 -2.30
C THR A 62 -0.71 -0.11 -3.49
N SER A 63 -1.37 -1.26 -3.47
CA SER A 63 -1.38 -2.21 -4.58
C SER A 63 -2.32 -1.74 -5.71
N ARG A 64 -3.27 -0.83 -5.44
CA ARG A 64 -4.16 -0.24 -6.45
C ARG A 64 -3.38 0.53 -7.50
N THR A 65 -3.92 0.56 -8.71
CA THR A 65 -3.33 1.30 -9.83
C THR A 65 -3.67 2.79 -9.71
N GLU A 66 -2.80 3.63 -10.24
CA GLU A 66 -2.89 5.09 -10.12
C GLU A 66 -4.20 5.67 -10.66
N GLU A 67 -4.77 5.12 -11.74
CA GLU A 67 -6.05 5.57 -12.29
C GLU A 67 -7.25 5.30 -11.36
N MET A 68 -7.11 4.35 -10.43
CA MET A 68 -8.13 4.11 -9.39
C MET A 68 -8.05 5.13 -8.26
N LEU A 69 -6.92 5.85 -8.18
CA LEU A 69 -6.58 6.81 -7.14
C LEU A 69 -6.49 8.21 -7.75
N MET A 70 -7.33 8.53 -8.71
CA MET A 70 -7.49 9.89 -9.22
C MET A 70 -8.96 10.14 -9.45
N SER A 71 -9.44 11.33 -9.10
CA SER A 71 -10.72 11.81 -9.62
C SER A 71 -10.64 11.95 -11.14
N ILE A 72 -11.78 11.86 -11.82
CA ILE A 72 -11.86 11.99 -13.28
C ILE A 72 -11.25 13.31 -13.76
N LYS A 73 -11.42 14.39 -12.98
CA LYS A 73 -10.86 15.70 -13.29
C LYS A 73 -9.33 15.65 -13.32
N GLU A 74 -8.72 15.09 -12.28
CA GLU A 74 -7.26 15.04 -12.13
C GLU A 74 -6.63 14.02 -13.07
N TYR A 75 -7.28 12.88 -13.28
CA TYR A 75 -6.90 11.91 -14.30
C TYR A 75 -6.85 12.57 -15.69
N ASN A 76 -7.92 13.23 -16.12
CA ASN A 76 -7.98 13.89 -17.44
C ASN A 76 -6.91 14.97 -17.59
N LEU A 77 -6.65 15.73 -16.53
CA LEU A 77 -5.59 16.74 -16.51
C LEU A 77 -4.20 16.08 -16.62
N SER A 78 -3.98 14.97 -15.92
CA SER A 78 -2.75 14.19 -15.96
C SER A 78 -2.49 13.59 -17.35
N VAL A 79 -3.52 13.07 -18.02
CA VAL A 79 -3.43 12.62 -19.41
C VAL A 79 -3.08 13.79 -20.34
N LYS A 80 -3.86 14.87 -20.28
CA LYS A 80 -3.74 16.00 -21.22
C LYS A 80 -2.43 16.77 -21.08
N LYS A 81 -1.97 16.99 -19.85
CA LYS A 81 -0.84 17.90 -19.56
C LYS A 81 0.45 17.16 -19.20
N TYR A 82 0.33 15.97 -18.62
CA TYR A 82 1.45 15.27 -17.99
C TYR A 82 1.72 13.88 -18.57
N GLN A 83 1.06 13.54 -19.69
CA GLN A 83 1.32 12.33 -20.48
C GLN A 83 1.10 11.01 -19.68
N LEU A 84 0.11 10.99 -18.79
CA LEU A 84 -0.36 9.74 -18.20
C LEU A 84 -0.92 8.84 -19.30
N ASN A 85 -0.34 7.64 -19.45
CA ASN A 85 -0.61 6.73 -20.58
C ASN A 85 -1.38 5.45 -20.18
N ARG A 86 -2.02 5.42 -19.01
CA ARG A 86 -2.85 4.28 -18.57
C ARG A 86 -4.32 4.56 -18.87
N PRO A 87 -5.10 3.55 -19.31
CA PRO A 87 -6.52 3.76 -19.57
C PRO A 87 -7.28 4.02 -18.27
N LEU A 88 -8.36 4.81 -18.36
CA LEU A 88 -9.21 5.11 -17.21
C LEU A 88 -9.87 3.80 -16.72
N SER A 89 -9.95 3.66 -15.40
CA SER A 89 -10.68 2.54 -14.81
C SER A 89 -12.17 2.58 -15.19
N ARG A 90 -12.77 1.40 -15.36
CA ARG A 90 -14.19 1.23 -15.71
C ARG A 90 -15.12 1.21 -14.48
N PHE A 91 -14.64 1.62 -13.30
CA PHE A 91 -15.57 1.91 -12.19
C PHE A 91 -16.52 3.02 -12.66
N THR A 92 -17.82 2.73 -12.69
CA THR A 92 -18.84 3.63 -13.24
C THR A 92 -18.81 4.98 -12.51
N LYS A 93 -19.00 6.07 -13.29
CA LYS A 93 -19.01 7.48 -12.85
C LYS A 93 -19.85 7.78 -11.58
N GLU A 94 -20.77 6.90 -11.22
CA GLU A 94 -21.75 7.11 -10.15
C GLU A 94 -21.27 6.60 -8.77
N ASN A 95 -20.21 5.79 -8.70
CA ASN A 95 -19.77 5.16 -7.44
C ASN A 95 -18.36 5.54 -6.98
N THR A 96 -17.61 6.33 -7.77
CA THR A 96 -16.30 6.83 -7.32
C THR A 96 -16.50 8.10 -6.51
N PRO A 97 -16.03 8.13 -5.26
CA PRO A 97 -16.14 9.32 -4.43
C PRO A 97 -15.35 10.46 -5.03
N GLN A 98 -15.99 11.62 -5.16
CA GLN A 98 -15.26 12.86 -5.36
C GLN A 98 -14.39 13.13 -4.11
N GLY A 99 -13.10 13.38 -4.33
CA GLY A 99 -12.19 13.89 -3.30
C GLY A 99 -11.60 12.85 -2.33
N THR A 100 -11.90 11.56 -2.45
CA THR A 100 -11.18 10.50 -1.69
C THR A 100 -9.89 10.10 -2.39
N LEU A 101 -9.87 10.27 -3.71
CA LEU A 101 -8.88 9.70 -4.59
C LEU A 101 -7.69 10.63 -4.85
N ASP A 102 -7.67 11.87 -4.36
CA ASP A 102 -6.71 12.87 -4.85
C ASP A 102 -5.63 13.20 -3.78
N PRO A 103 -4.77 12.24 -3.35
CA PRO A 103 -3.72 12.50 -2.35
C PRO A 103 -2.64 13.41 -2.94
N HIS A 104 -1.72 13.88 -2.11
CA HIS A 104 -0.58 14.66 -2.61
C HIS A 104 0.35 13.79 -3.45
N ILE A 105 0.50 12.51 -3.09
CA ILE A 105 1.37 11.55 -3.77
C ILE A 105 0.61 10.23 -3.93
N ILE A 106 0.72 9.61 -5.10
CA ILE A 106 0.28 8.24 -5.38
C ILE A 106 1.51 7.41 -5.68
N ALA A 107 1.66 6.26 -5.03
CA ALA A 107 2.80 5.38 -5.25
C ALA A 107 2.36 3.92 -5.31
N SER A 108 2.89 3.22 -6.30
CA SER A 108 2.75 1.76 -6.36
C SER A 108 3.62 1.10 -5.30
N SER A 109 3.03 0.17 -4.54
CA SER A 109 3.75 -0.69 -3.59
C SER A 109 4.65 -1.73 -4.27
N THR A 110 4.67 -1.81 -5.60
CA THR A 110 5.30 -2.90 -6.36
C THR A 110 6.31 -2.41 -7.38
N GLY A 111 6.84 -1.20 -7.19
CA GLY A 111 7.91 -0.67 -8.06
C GLY A 111 7.41 -0.20 -9.42
N GLY A 112 6.09 0.00 -9.53
CA GLY A 112 5.41 0.75 -10.59
C GLY A 112 5.93 2.18 -10.70
N LYS A 113 5.05 3.12 -10.40
CA LYS A 113 5.31 4.54 -10.55
C LYS A 113 4.99 5.27 -9.27
N ILE A 114 5.61 6.43 -9.11
CA ILE A 114 5.22 7.45 -8.14
C ILE A 114 4.74 8.65 -8.92
N PHE A 115 3.59 9.18 -8.53
CA PHE A 115 2.96 10.34 -9.13
C PHE A 115 2.78 11.42 -8.07
N VAL A 116 3.19 12.64 -8.42
CA VAL A 116 3.16 13.79 -7.51
C VAL A 116 2.17 14.81 -8.01
N ARG A 117 1.19 15.17 -7.17
CA ARG A 117 0.16 16.15 -7.50
C ARG A 117 0.78 17.54 -7.64
N GLN A 118 0.39 18.25 -8.68
CA GLN A 118 0.86 19.59 -9.00
C GLN A 118 -0.18 20.64 -8.56
N GLY A 119 0.22 21.92 -8.55
CA GLY A 119 -0.65 23.02 -8.09
C GLY A 119 -1.95 23.21 -8.90
N ASP A 120 -2.02 22.67 -10.12
CA ASP A 120 -3.25 22.68 -10.93
C ASP A 120 -4.13 21.42 -10.71
N GLY A 121 -3.68 20.49 -9.88
CA GLY A 121 -4.33 19.23 -9.54
C GLY A 121 -3.92 18.04 -10.41
N GLY A 122 -3.14 18.22 -11.49
CA GLY A 122 -2.69 17.08 -12.29
C GLY A 122 -1.48 16.40 -11.66
N TYR A 123 -1.22 15.16 -12.04
CA TYR A 123 -0.12 14.36 -11.51
C TYR A 123 1.03 14.23 -12.51
N ILE A 124 2.27 14.38 -12.02
CA ILE A 124 3.50 14.13 -12.79
C ILE A 124 4.20 12.88 -12.24
N GLU A 125 4.65 12.00 -13.13
CA GLU A 125 5.46 10.82 -12.80
C GLU A 125 6.87 11.22 -12.29
N ASP A 126 7.30 10.64 -11.17
CA ASP A 126 8.72 10.56 -10.78
C ASP A 126 9.41 9.53 -11.67
N VAL A 127 9.82 9.97 -12.85
CA VAL A 127 10.49 9.14 -13.85
C VAL A 127 11.80 8.52 -13.36
N SER A 128 12.39 9.08 -12.30
CA SER A 128 13.63 8.58 -11.70
C SER A 128 13.41 7.53 -10.61
N TYR A 129 12.16 7.18 -10.28
CA TYR A 129 11.87 6.08 -9.36
C TYR A 129 11.95 4.69 -10.03
N ARG A 130 11.81 4.59 -11.35
CA ARG A 130 11.74 3.29 -12.05
C ARG A 130 12.94 2.40 -11.69
N ASN A 131 12.66 1.32 -10.97
CA ASN A 131 13.69 0.44 -10.42
C ASN A 131 13.82 -0.90 -11.18
N SER A 132 13.29 -1.00 -12.40
CA SER A 132 13.45 -2.19 -13.25
C SER A 132 14.21 -1.86 -14.52
N SER A 133 15.17 -2.73 -14.86
CA SER A 133 15.88 -2.70 -16.15
C SER A 133 14.99 -3.14 -17.32
N LEU A 134 13.89 -3.85 -17.04
CA LEU A 134 12.93 -4.32 -18.04
C LEU A 134 11.74 -3.38 -18.12
N SER A 135 11.16 -3.23 -19.32
CA SER A 135 9.86 -2.58 -19.46
C SER A 135 8.78 -3.37 -18.71
N PRO A 136 7.67 -2.74 -18.28
CA PRO A 136 6.57 -3.43 -17.61
C PRO A 136 6.07 -4.66 -18.37
N PHE A 137 5.89 -4.53 -19.69
CA PHE A 137 5.43 -5.63 -20.54
C PHE A 137 6.41 -6.81 -20.56
N GLU A 138 7.71 -6.54 -20.73
CA GLU A 138 8.74 -7.58 -20.75
C GLU A 138 8.87 -8.28 -19.39
N TRP A 139 8.85 -7.51 -18.30
CA TRP A 139 8.87 -8.05 -16.94
C TRP A 139 7.67 -8.96 -16.69
N ARG A 140 6.44 -8.47 -16.95
CA ARG A 140 5.21 -9.26 -16.76
C ARG A 140 5.25 -10.55 -17.56
N THR A 141 5.62 -10.47 -18.84
CA THR A 141 5.68 -11.65 -19.72
C THR A 141 6.67 -12.70 -19.20
N LYS A 142 7.88 -12.27 -18.82
CA LYS A 142 8.89 -13.18 -18.27
C LYS A 142 8.44 -13.80 -16.94
N THR A 143 7.91 -12.99 -16.03
CA THR A 143 7.46 -13.46 -14.72
C THR A 143 6.25 -14.38 -14.83
N MET A 144 5.24 -14.07 -15.64
CA MET A 144 4.10 -14.97 -15.86
C MET A 144 4.51 -16.30 -16.52
N ASN A 145 5.46 -16.27 -17.45
CA ASN A 145 6.00 -17.51 -18.05
C ASN A 145 6.70 -18.39 -17.01
N LEU A 146 7.51 -17.80 -16.13
CA LEU A 146 8.10 -18.51 -15.00
C LEU A 146 7.03 -19.06 -14.07
N LEU A 147 6.09 -18.22 -13.62
CA LEU A 147 5.02 -18.61 -12.70
C LEU A 147 4.21 -19.79 -13.27
N THR A 148 3.95 -19.77 -14.57
CA THR A 148 3.28 -20.87 -15.28
C THR A 148 4.10 -22.17 -15.24
N LYS A 149 5.44 -22.10 -15.38
CA LYS A 149 6.32 -23.26 -15.23
C LYS A 149 6.34 -23.81 -13.80
N LEU A 150 6.25 -22.93 -12.80
CA LEU A 150 6.19 -23.31 -11.39
C LEU A 150 4.81 -23.87 -10.98
N ASN A 151 3.75 -23.52 -11.71
CA ASN A 151 2.39 -23.98 -11.49
C ASN A 151 2.05 -25.21 -12.37
N THR A 152 2.85 -26.28 -12.26
CA THR A 152 2.68 -27.49 -13.07
C THR A 152 1.25 -28.03 -12.94
N ASN A 153 0.52 -28.09 -14.05
CA ASN A 153 -0.90 -28.48 -14.16
C ASN A 153 -1.94 -27.49 -13.58
N GLY A 154 -1.55 -26.24 -13.26
CA GLY A 154 -2.48 -25.20 -12.79
C GLY A 154 -3.08 -25.48 -11.40
N SER A 155 -2.43 -26.31 -10.59
CA SER A 155 -3.00 -26.84 -9.35
C SER A 155 -2.67 -26.01 -8.10
N LEU A 156 -1.58 -25.23 -8.11
CA LEU A 156 -1.08 -24.53 -6.91
C LEU A 156 -1.77 -23.18 -6.69
N PHE A 157 -1.92 -22.39 -7.76
CA PHE A 157 -2.53 -21.08 -7.67
C PHE A 157 -3.29 -20.73 -8.95
N VAL A 158 -4.10 -19.68 -8.86
CA VAL A 158 -4.75 -19.02 -9.99
C VAL A 158 -4.30 -17.56 -10.07
N TYR A 159 -4.25 -17.01 -11.28
CA TYR A 159 -4.04 -15.58 -11.46
C TYR A 159 -5.33 -14.82 -11.10
N SER A 160 -5.18 -13.61 -10.59
CA SER A 160 -6.32 -12.69 -10.47
C SER A 160 -6.74 -12.19 -11.86
N SER A 161 -8.03 -11.93 -12.09
CA SER A 161 -8.54 -11.48 -13.40
C SER A 161 -7.91 -10.16 -13.89
N ILE A 162 -7.50 -9.30 -12.96
CA ILE A 162 -6.79 -8.06 -13.27
C ILE A 162 -5.42 -8.29 -13.94
N GLU A 163 -4.89 -9.51 -13.94
CA GLU A 163 -3.56 -9.78 -14.49
C GLU A 163 -3.52 -9.91 -16.02
N HIS A 164 -4.67 -10.02 -16.67
CA HIS A 164 -4.79 -10.18 -18.11
C HIS A 164 -5.31 -8.90 -18.79
N VAL A 165 -4.60 -8.46 -19.84
CA VAL A 165 -4.98 -7.26 -20.61
C VAL A 165 -6.29 -7.50 -21.36
N GLU A 166 -6.48 -8.72 -21.86
CA GLU A 166 -7.67 -9.17 -22.56
C GLU A 166 -8.91 -9.07 -21.67
N ASP A 167 -8.79 -9.39 -20.38
CA ASP A 167 -9.89 -9.29 -19.42
C ASP A 167 -10.33 -7.84 -19.24
N PHE A 168 -9.40 -6.88 -19.24
CA PHE A 168 -9.77 -5.46 -19.26
C PHE A 168 -10.50 -5.09 -20.55
N HIS A 169 -9.97 -5.46 -21.72
CA HIS A 169 -10.59 -5.10 -23.00
C HIS A 169 -11.99 -5.70 -23.15
N ASN A 170 -12.15 -6.98 -22.81
CA ASN A 170 -13.41 -7.73 -22.86
C ASN A 170 -14.40 -7.34 -21.74
N GLY A 171 -13.97 -6.55 -20.75
CA GLY A 171 -14.81 -6.07 -19.65
C GLY A 171 -14.95 -7.05 -18.48
N SER A 172 -14.24 -8.18 -18.49
CA SER A 172 -14.11 -9.12 -17.37
C SER A 172 -13.36 -8.50 -16.18
N SER A 173 -12.43 -7.57 -16.45
CA SER A 173 -11.77 -6.73 -15.45
C SER A 173 -12.15 -5.26 -15.66
N LYS A 174 -12.33 -4.52 -14.56
CA LYS A 174 -12.60 -3.07 -14.58
C LYS A 174 -11.32 -2.23 -14.52
N VAL A 175 -10.17 -2.86 -14.30
CA VAL A 175 -8.89 -2.19 -14.06
C VAL A 175 -7.85 -2.79 -14.98
N PHE A 176 -7.01 -1.94 -15.56
CA PHE A 176 -5.93 -2.38 -16.43
C PHE A 176 -4.81 -3.00 -15.57
N PRO A 177 -4.11 -4.05 -16.03
CA PRO A 177 -3.09 -4.70 -15.22
C PRO A 177 -2.03 -3.70 -14.69
N PRO A 178 -1.61 -3.82 -13.42
CA PRO A 178 -0.53 -3.00 -12.90
C PRO A 178 0.82 -3.35 -13.55
N ASP A 179 1.70 -2.36 -13.66
CA ASP A 179 2.96 -2.49 -14.42
C ASP A 179 3.90 -3.57 -13.86
N TYR A 180 4.16 -3.57 -12.55
CA TYR A 180 5.14 -4.43 -11.89
C TYR A 180 4.56 -5.27 -10.72
N ARG A 181 3.27 -5.62 -10.81
CA ARG A 181 2.59 -6.48 -9.84
C ARG A 181 1.92 -7.64 -10.55
N ILE A 182 2.17 -8.87 -10.11
CA ILE A 182 1.35 -10.03 -10.48
C ILE A 182 0.74 -10.63 -9.21
N GLN A 183 -0.57 -10.62 -9.10
CA GLN A 183 -1.30 -11.24 -7.99
C GLN A 183 -1.69 -12.67 -8.31
N ILE A 184 -1.28 -13.59 -7.43
CA ILE A 184 -1.66 -15.00 -7.47
C ILE A 184 -2.41 -15.38 -6.19
N GLN A 185 -3.40 -16.27 -6.33
CA GLN A 185 -4.27 -16.71 -5.25
C GLN A 185 -4.15 -18.22 -5.05
N PHE A 186 -4.01 -18.63 -3.80
CA PHE A 186 -3.85 -20.02 -3.38
C PHE A 186 -5.14 -20.52 -2.73
N ARG A 187 -5.40 -21.82 -2.88
CA ARG A 187 -6.59 -22.47 -2.29
C ARG A 187 -6.45 -22.65 -0.78
N ASN A 188 -5.23 -22.82 -0.29
CA ASN A 188 -4.94 -23.11 1.10
C ASN A 188 -3.54 -22.58 1.47
N PRO A 189 -3.23 -22.44 2.77
CA PRO A 189 -1.94 -21.91 3.22
C PRO A 189 -0.75 -22.84 2.90
N ALA A 190 -0.95 -24.15 2.81
CA ALA A 190 0.13 -25.10 2.55
C ALA A 190 0.70 -24.94 1.13
N ASP A 191 -0.16 -24.69 0.13
CA ASP A 191 0.25 -24.41 -1.24
C ASP A 191 1.07 -23.11 -1.32
N LEU A 192 0.62 -22.05 -0.63
CA LEU A 192 1.34 -20.77 -0.56
C LEU A 192 2.73 -20.94 0.06
N ILE A 193 2.82 -21.62 1.21
CA ILE A 193 4.09 -21.87 1.91
C ILE A 193 5.05 -22.69 1.04
N SER A 194 4.53 -23.73 0.37
CA SER A 194 5.33 -24.58 -0.52
C SER A 194 5.81 -23.78 -1.74
N PHE A 195 4.94 -22.97 -2.33
CA PHE A 195 5.29 -22.09 -3.44
C PHE A 195 6.37 -21.09 -3.06
N LYS A 196 6.28 -20.41 -1.90
CA LYS A 196 7.32 -19.44 -1.46
C LYS A 196 8.71 -20.08 -1.38
N LYS A 197 8.80 -21.33 -0.88
CA LYS A 197 10.06 -22.06 -0.79
C LYS A 197 10.67 -22.33 -2.15
N VAL A 198 9.86 -22.80 -3.10
CA VAL A 198 10.31 -23.09 -4.47
C VAL A 198 10.63 -21.79 -5.21
N PHE A 199 9.73 -20.80 -5.17
CA PHE A 199 9.89 -19.53 -5.86
C PHE A 199 11.21 -18.84 -5.54
N LYS A 200 11.60 -18.80 -4.26
CA LYS A 200 12.85 -18.17 -3.84
C LYS A 200 14.12 -18.88 -4.33
N GLN A 201 14.03 -20.18 -4.63
CA GLN A 201 15.15 -20.94 -5.21
C GLN A 201 15.33 -20.63 -6.69
N TYR A 202 14.24 -20.36 -7.43
CA TYR A 202 14.29 -20.08 -8.86
C TYR A 202 14.55 -18.60 -9.17
N GLU A 203 13.97 -17.67 -8.39
CA GLU A 203 14.10 -16.23 -8.60
C GLU A 203 14.46 -15.52 -7.30
N PRO A 204 15.75 -15.52 -6.91
CA PRO A 204 16.18 -14.84 -5.70
C PRO A 204 16.00 -13.32 -5.76
N GLU A 205 15.91 -12.73 -6.97
CA GLU A 205 15.80 -11.29 -7.19
C GLU A 205 14.36 -10.76 -7.14
N LEU A 206 13.36 -11.64 -7.24
CA LEU A 206 11.95 -11.25 -7.12
C LEU A 206 11.44 -11.38 -5.69
N TYR A 207 10.42 -10.59 -5.38
CA TYR A 207 9.77 -10.57 -4.08
C TYR A 207 8.38 -11.16 -4.17
N ALA A 208 8.08 -12.07 -3.24
CA ALA A 208 6.77 -12.64 -3.01
C ALA A 208 6.19 -12.02 -1.73
N ILE A 209 5.43 -10.94 -1.90
CA ILE A 209 4.85 -10.15 -0.81
C ILE A 209 3.55 -10.82 -0.37
N ASN A 210 3.45 -11.17 0.92
CA ASN A 210 2.28 -11.83 1.46
C ASN A 210 1.14 -10.84 1.73
N ASP A 211 0.06 -11.00 0.97
CA ASP A 211 -1.15 -10.18 1.06
C ASP A 211 -2.38 -11.03 1.45
N SER A 212 -2.15 -12.12 2.18
CA SER A 212 -3.22 -13.03 2.61
C SER A 212 -4.15 -12.38 3.63
N TRP A 213 -5.38 -12.86 3.70
CA TRP A 213 -6.34 -12.57 4.76
C TRP A 213 -6.89 -13.90 5.30
N PRO A 214 -6.15 -14.54 6.22
CA PRO A 214 -6.46 -15.91 6.66
C PRO A 214 -7.83 -16.08 7.32
N GLN A 215 -8.31 -15.03 7.98
CA GLN A 215 -9.63 -14.97 8.63
C GLN A 215 -10.78 -15.13 7.62
N GLU A 216 -10.55 -14.73 6.36
CA GLU A 216 -11.50 -14.83 5.24
C GLU A 216 -11.18 -16.00 4.30
N HIS A 217 -10.25 -16.88 4.68
CA HIS A 217 -9.72 -17.95 3.82
C HIS A 217 -9.17 -17.46 2.47
N LYS A 218 -8.69 -16.21 2.41
CA LYS A 218 -8.07 -15.62 1.22
C LYS A 218 -6.55 -15.72 1.38
N TYR A 219 -5.88 -16.47 0.50
CA TYR A 219 -4.42 -16.65 0.55
C TYR A 219 -3.81 -16.12 -0.74
N ALA A 220 -3.02 -15.05 -0.66
CA ALA A 220 -2.55 -14.34 -1.84
C ALA A 220 -1.11 -13.85 -1.69
N LEU A 221 -0.40 -13.83 -2.82
CA LEU A 221 0.91 -13.21 -2.96
C LEU A 221 0.90 -12.18 -4.08
N TYR A 222 1.61 -11.07 -3.88
CA TYR A 222 2.06 -10.22 -4.98
C TYR A 222 3.49 -10.58 -5.35
N ILE A 223 3.72 -10.82 -6.63
CA ILE A 223 5.05 -10.93 -7.20
C ILE A 223 5.46 -9.54 -7.71
N SER A 224 6.63 -9.08 -7.32
CA SER A 224 7.13 -7.73 -7.58
C SER A 224 8.67 -7.73 -7.75
N PRO A 225 9.24 -6.82 -8.57
CA PRO A 225 10.69 -6.63 -8.66
C PRO A 225 11.27 -5.86 -7.47
N VAL A 226 10.43 -5.23 -6.65
CA VAL A 226 10.84 -4.49 -5.45
C VAL A 226 10.17 -5.06 -4.19
N PRO A 227 10.77 -4.86 -3.01
CA PRO A 227 10.36 -5.50 -1.76
C PRO A 227 9.14 -4.86 -1.07
N GLY A 228 8.21 -4.29 -1.84
CA GLY A 228 6.95 -3.76 -1.32
C GLY A 228 6.96 -2.25 -1.08
N LYS A 229 6.11 -1.83 -0.13
CA LYS A 229 5.80 -0.42 0.15
C LYS A 229 6.99 0.42 0.61
N PHE A 230 7.92 -0.19 1.36
CA PHE A 230 9.04 0.55 1.96
C PHE A 230 9.94 1.23 0.93
N GLU A 231 10.08 0.63 -0.26
CA GLU A 231 10.88 1.18 -1.36
C GLU A 231 10.33 2.55 -1.78
N ALA A 232 9.01 2.62 -2.00
CA ALA A 232 8.30 3.84 -2.38
C ALA A 232 8.34 4.90 -1.27
N ALA A 233 8.09 4.50 -0.01
CA ALA A 233 8.16 5.42 1.13
C ALA A 233 9.56 6.05 1.26
N ASN A 234 10.62 5.23 1.20
CA ASN A 234 12.00 5.70 1.26
C ASN A 234 12.33 6.65 0.10
N ARG A 235 11.86 6.33 -1.12
CA ARG A 235 12.02 7.23 -2.26
C ARG A 235 11.37 8.59 -1.99
N ILE A 236 10.11 8.61 -1.58
CA ILE A 236 9.36 9.85 -1.30
C ILE A 236 10.08 10.67 -0.24
N LEU A 237 10.49 10.05 0.87
CA LEU A 237 11.23 10.73 1.94
C LEU A 237 12.56 11.30 1.46
N SER A 238 13.30 10.56 0.64
CA SER A 238 14.58 11.03 0.07
C SER A 238 14.39 12.25 -0.83
N MET A 239 13.31 12.27 -1.62
CA MET A 239 12.99 13.39 -2.51
C MET A 239 12.52 14.61 -1.72
N ILE A 240 11.68 14.43 -0.70
CA ILE A 240 11.29 15.51 0.21
C ILE A 240 12.53 16.14 0.86
N LYS A 241 13.45 15.31 1.36
CA LYS A 241 14.68 15.78 2.02
C LYS A 241 15.63 16.50 1.06
N LYS A 242 15.74 16.03 -0.19
CA LYS A 242 16.53 16.68 -1.24
C LYS A 242 15.97 18.08 -1.55
N ASP A 243 14.65 18.18 -1.72
CA ASP A 243 14.01 19.43 -2.14
C ASP A 243 13.88 20.47 -1.00
N THR A 244 13.90 20.07 0.28
CA THR A 244 13.93 21.02 1.40
C THR A 244 15.29 21.70 1.61
N ASN A 245 16.35 21.23 0.92
CA ASN A 245 17.75 21.65 1.07
C ASN A 245 18.26 21.58 2.52
N ASP A 246 17.67 20.71 3.34
CA ASP A 246 18.06 20.54 4.74
C ASP A 246 18.35 19.05 5.02
N PRO A 247 19.63 18.66 5.17
CA PRO A 247 20.02 17.27 5.41
C PRO A 247 19.63 16.77 6.81
N LEU A 248 19.18 17.63 7.71
CA LEU A 248 18.66 17.29 9.04
C LEU A 248 17.14 17.25 9.07
N TYR A 249 16.47 17.62 7.98
CA TYR A 249 15.04 17.60 7.88
C TYR A 249 14.47 16.19 8.05
N LEU A 250 13.63 16.03 9.06
CA LEU A 250 12.93 14.78 9.37
C LEU A 250 11.47 15.12 9.68
N PRO A 251 10.52 14.84 8.77
CA PRO A 251 9.11 15.00 9.09
C PRO A 251 8.70 13.98 10.15
N GLU A 252 7.63 14.30 10.88
CA GLU A 252 6.86 13.30 11.63
C GLU A 252 6.21 12.34 10.64
N ILE A 253 6.34 11.04 10.85
CA ILE A 253 5.90 10.02 9.90
C ILE A 253 4.84 9.16 10.53
N LEU A 254 3.71 9.07 9.85
CA LEU A 254 2.59 8.20 10.17
C LEU A 254 2.40 7.20 9.02
N PHE A 255 2.57 5.92 9.30
CA PHE A 255 2.12 4.83 8.45
C PHE A 255 0.73 4.42 8.89
N VAL A 256 -0.21 4.27 7.96
CA VAL A 256 -1.58 3.84 8.24
C VAL A 256 -1.87 2.64 7.35
N GLY A 257 -2.22 1.52 7.97
CA GLY A 257 -2.38 0.26 7.27
C GLY A 257 -3.17 -0.78 8.06
N ASP A 258 -3.34 -1.95 7.48
CA ASP A 258 -4.05 -3.08 8.08
C ASP A 258 -3.35 -4.42 7.89
N SER A 259 -2.21 -4.43 7.17
CA SER A 259 -1.60 -5.64 6.62
C SER A 259 -0.14 -5.85 7.00
N LEU A 260 0.36 -7.07 6.76
CA LEU A 260 1.78 -7.40 6.98
C LEU A 260 2.73 -6.48 6.17
N PRO A 261 2.46 -6.18 4.87
CA PRO A 261 3.23 -5.18 4.13
C PRO A 261 3.32 -3.81 4.81
N ASP A 262 2.25 -3.34 5.47
CA ASP A 262 2.24 -2.04 6.16
C ASP A 262 3.09 -2.08 7.45
N ILE A 263 3.06 -3.21 8.16
CA ILE A 263 3.95 -3.43 9.32
C ILE A 263 5.40 -3.37 8.86
N TYR A 264 5.75 -4.10 7.80
CA TYR A 264 7.10 -4.11 7.24
C TYR A 264 7.53 -2.75 6.73
N GLU A 265 6.63 -2.00 6.08
CA GLU A 265 6.88 -0.63 5.69
C GLU A 265 7.30 0.24 6.88
N ALA A 266 6.53 0.20 7.96
CA ALA A 266 6.80 1.05 9.12
C ALA A 266 8.08 0.65 9.86
N ILE A 267 8.27 -0.65 10.14
CA ILE A 267 9.40 -1.13 10.96
C ILE A 267 10.73 -1.14 10.19
N TYR A 268 10.70 -1.32 8.87
CA TYR A 268 11.89 -1.30 8.03
C TYR A 268 12.15 0.03 7.33
N SER A 269 11.30 1.04 7.54
CA SER A 269 11.56 2.40 7.09
C SER A 269 12.95 2.89 7.50
N THR A 270 13.54 3.76 6.68
CA THR A 270 14.86 4.37 6.94
C THR A 270 14.83 5.45 8.04
N CYS A 271 13.67 5.62 8.67
CA CYS A 271 13.39 6.68 9.61
C CYS A 271 13.84 6.29 11.02
N LYS A 272 14.40 7.24 11.76
CA LYS A 272 14.79 7.02 13.16
C LYS A 272 13.56 6.81 14.05
N THR A 273 12.50 7.56 13.77
CA THR A 273 11.23 7.52 14.51
C THR A 273 10.06 7.53 13.54
N SER A 274 9.07 6.69 13.79
CA SER A 274 7.81 6.63 13.03
C SER A 274 6.66 6.18 13.92
N THR A 275 5.43 6.41 13.46
CA THR A 275 4.23 5.81 14.03
C THR A 275 3.60 4.90 12.98
N LEU A 276 3.24 3.68 13.36
CA LEU A 276 2.34 2.80 12.61
C LEU A 276 0.98 2.81 13.30
N PHE A 277 -0.05 3.22 12.58
CA PHE A 277 -1.43 3.10 12.99
C PHE A 277 -2.07 1.91 12.26
N LEU A 278 -2.26 0.80 12.98
CA LEU A 278 -3.04 -0.33 12.51
C LEU A 278 -4.51 -0.03 12.77
N VAL A 279 -5.26 0.19 11.70
CA VAL A 279 -6.69 0.51 11.80
C VAL A 279 -7.47 -0.63 12.46
N GLY A 280 -8.61 -0.29 13.05
CA GLY A 280 -9.49 -1.31 13.64
C GLY A 280 -10.02 -2.27 12.57
N GLY A 281 -10.16 -3.55 12.93
CA GLY A 281 -10.44 -4.64 12.01
C GLY A 281 -9.22 -5.14 11.23
N SER A 282 -8.00 -4.67 11.56
CA SER A 282 -6.78 -5.12 10.88
C SER A 282 -6.63 -6.64 10.93
N ARG A 283 -6.37 -7.23 9.75
CA ARG A 283 -6.06 -8.67 9.63
C ARG A 283 -4.80 -9.09 10.39
N MET A 284 -3.95 -8.14 10.79
CA MET A 284 -2.74 -8.41 11.57
C MET A 284 -2.94 -8.39 13.08
N THR A 285 -3.99 -7.73 13.59
CA THR A 285 -4.24 -7.62 15.04
C THR A 285 -4.17 -8.98 15.74
N PRO A 286 -4.89 -10.04 15.31
CA PRO A 286 -4.86 -11.31 16.03
C PRO A 286 -3.48 -11.96 16.07
N TYR A 287 -2.65 -11.71 15.06
CA TYR A 287 -1.31 -12.30 14.94
C TYR A 287 -0.25 -11.56 15.75
N LEU A 288 -0.40 -10.24 15.89
CA LEU A 288 0.47 -9.43 16.73
C LEU A 288 0.17 -9.61 18.22
N LEU A 289 -1.10 -9.78 18.58
CA LEU A 289 -1.52 -9.78 19.99
C LEU A 289 -1.61 -11.17 20.63
N ASP A 290 -2.03 -12.21 19.88
CA ASP A 290 -2.17 -13.56 20.44
C ASP A 290 -0.79 -14.24 20.54
N PRO A 291 -0.25 -14.54 21.74
CA PRO A 291 1.09 -15.14 21.89
C PRO A 291 1.23 -16.51 21.21
N LYS A 292 0.13 -17.20 20.90
CA LYS A 292 0.13 -18.50 20.22
C LYS A 292 0.15 -18.37 18.68
N LYS A 293 -0.24 -17.23 18.12
CA LYS A 293 -0.25 -16.99 16.66
C LYS A 293 1.05 -16.32 16.22
N ASN A 294 2.04 -17.13 15.87
CA ASN A 294 3.36 -16.65 15.48
C ASN A 294 3.67 -16.80 13.99
N ASP A 295 2.78 -17.43 13.23
CA ASP A 295 2.92 -17.65 11.80
C ASP A 295 1.78 -16.95 11.07
N PHE A 296 2.13 -16.05 10.15
CA PHE A 296 1.19 -15.45 9.21
C PHE A 296 1.37 -16.10 7.84
N VAL A 297 0.81 -17.30 7.68
CA VAL A 297 0.82 -18.07 6.42
C VAL A 297 2.26 -18.25 5.89
N GLY A 298 3.14 -18.75 6.76
CA GLY A 298 4.55 -18.97 6.47
C GLY A 298 5.48 -17.78 6.69
N ASP A 299 4.99 -16.64 7.16
CA ASP A 299 5.81 -15.53 7.64
C ASP A 299 5.90 -15.57 9.18
N ASP A 300 7.13 -15.74 9.71
CA ASP A 300 7.38 -15.83 11.15
C ASP A 300 7.36 -14.42 11.78
N LEU A 301 6.45 -14.24 12.75
CA LEU A 301 6.26 -12.99 13.48
C LEU A 301 6.94 -12.97 14.85
N LYS A 302 7.60 -14.05 15.28
CA LYS A 302 8.25 -14.13 16.61
C LYS A 302 9.22 -12.97 16.85
N GLY A 303 10.02 -12.63 15.84
CA GLY A 303 10.98 -11.53 15.93
C GLY A 303 10.29 -10.19 16.21
N ILE A 304 9.24 -9.89 15.43
CA ILE A 304 8.47 -8.64 15.59
C ILE A 304 7.86 -8.56 16.98
N LYS A 305 7.20 -9.64 17.43
CA LYS A 305 6.50 -9.69 18.72
C LYS A 305 7.45 -9.61 19.91
N LYS A 306 8.65 -10.19 19.80
CA LYS A 306 9.68 -10.10 20.83
C LYS A 306 10.20 -8.66 21.02
N GLU A 307 10.27 -7.90 19.94
CA GLU A 307 10.75 -6.52 19.94
C GLU A 307 9.65 -5.49 20.22
N MET A 308 8.38 -5.89 20.12
CA MET A 308 7.21 -5.08 20.43
C MET A 308 6.89 -5.10 21.93
N LYS A 309 6.95 -3.95 22.58
CA LYS A 309 6.67 -3.78 24.02
C LYS A 309 5.47 -2.87 24.22
N MET A 310 4.49 -3.31 25.01
CA MET A 310 3.34 -2.47 25.36
C MET A 310 3.79 -1.31 26.25
N VAL A 311 3.46 -0.08 25.84
CA VAL A 311 3.67 1.15 26.63
C VAL A 311 2.39 1.51 27.38
N SER A 312 1.25 1.38 26.71
CA SER A 312 -0.09 1.48 27.29
C SER A 312 -1.06 0.64 26.46
N LEU A 313 -2.30 0.46 26.91
CA LEU A 313 -3.29 -0.36 26.18
C LEU A 313 -3.44 0.10 24.73
N GLY A 314 -3.23 -0.81 23.78
CA GLY A 314 -3.26 -0.55 22.34
C GLY A 314 -2.10 0.30 21.78
N VAL A 315 -1.11 0.66 22.60
CA VAL A 315 0.07 1.42 22.18
C VAL A 315 1.34 0.66 22.53
N TYR A 316 2.10 0.34 21.51
CA TYR A 316 3.31 -0.45 21.59
C TYR A 316 4.50 0.34 21.06
N GLU A 317 5.67 -0.01 21.56
CA GLU A 317 6.94 0.46 21.05
C GLU A 317 7.70 -0.73 20.47
N TYR A 318 8.06 -0.62 19.19
CA TYR A 318 8.93 -1.55 18.51
C TYR A 318 10.32 -0.92 18.37
N ARG A 319 11.34 -1.62 18.86
CA ARG A 319 12.75 -1.18 18.79
C ARG A 319 13.57 -2.18 18.01
N HIS A 320 14.15 -1.73 16.90
CA HIS A 320 15.06 -2.56 16.10
C HIS A 320 16.26 -1.74 15.63
N ALA A 321 17.46 -2.18 16.03
CA ALA A 321 18.69 -1.40 15.91
C ALA A 321 18.53 0.03 16.50
N ASN A 322 18.75 1.07 15.70
CA ASN A 322 18.66 2.48 16.12
C ASN A 322 17.30 3.13 15.79
N ARG A 323 16.26 2.33 15.53
CA ARG A 323 14.93 2.80 15.12
C ARG A 323 13.89 2.53 16.19
N ILE A 324 12.96 3.46 16.32
CA ILE A 324 11.81 3.37 17.23
C ILE A 324 10.55 3.58 16.40
N CYS A 325 9.66 2.60 16.40
CA CYS A 325 8.33 2.70 15.81
C CYS A 325 7.29 2.61 16.91
N THR A 326 6.43 3.62 17.04
CA THR A 326 5.23 3.52 17.88
C THR A 326 4.16 2.80 17.08
N ILE A 327 3.73 1.62 17.52
CA ILE A 327 2.67 0.84 16.89
C ILE A 327 1.39 1.04 17.69
N ILE A 328 0.39 1.65 17.08
CA ILE A 328 -0.94 1.81 17.64
C ILE A 328 -1.82 0.71 17.03
N VAL A 329 -2.28 -0.21 17.88
CA VAL A 329 -3.21 -1.27 17.50
C VAL A 329 -4.61 -0.82 17.86
N SER A 330 -5.36 -0.32 16.87
CA SER A 330 -6.62 0.34 17.13
C SER A 330 -7.67 -0.58 17.75
N ASP A 331 -7.67 -1.88 17.44
CA ASP A 331 -8.65 -2.81 18.02
C ASP A 331 -8.61 -2.86 19.56
N GLU A 332 -7.45 -2.60 20.16
CA GLU A 332 -7.33 -2.43 21.61
C GLU A 332 -7.50 -0.98 22.06
N LYS A 333 -6.96 -0.03 21.28
CA LYS A 333 -6.95 1.39 21.67
C LYS A 333 -8.33 2.04 21.59
N TYR A 334 -9.09 1.71 20.56
CA TYR A 334 -10.44 2.22 20.25
C TYR A 334 -11.38 1.05 19.94
N PRO A 335 -11.76 0.23 20.95
CA PRO A 335 -12.52 -0.98 20.72
C PRO A 335 -13.84 -0.73 19.98
N GLY A 336 -14.09 -1.52 18.92
CA GLY A 336 -15.32 -1.47 18.13
C GLY A 336 -15.31 -0.47 16.96
N LEU A 337 -14.31 0.40 16.86
CA LEU A 337 -14.13 1.26 15.68
C LEU A 337 -13.33 0.52 14.61
N VAL A 338 -13.75 0.60 13.34
CA VAL A 338 -13.09 -0.10 12.22
C VAL A 338 -12.64 0.84 11.11
N GLY A 339 -11.55 0.48 10.41
CA GLY A 339 -11.06 1.22 9.24
C GLY A 339 -10.95 2.73 9.48
N PRO A 340 -11.58 3.58 8.64
CA PRO A 340 -11.56 5.04 8.80
C PRO A 340 -12.06 5.57 10.15
N GLU A 341 -13.01 4.91 10.81
CA GLU A 341 -13.59 5.39 12.07
C GLU A 341 -12.53 5.47 13.17
N SER A 342 -11.70 4.43 13.26
CA SER A 342 -10.58 4.40 14.20
C SER A 342 -9.55 5.49 13.93
N LEU A 343 -9.26 5.76 12.66
CA LEU A 343 -8.33 6.80 12.26
C LEU A 343 -8.89 8.20 12.57
N ILE A 344 -10.19 8.41 12.37
CA ILE A 344 -10.87 9.65 12.74
C ILE A 344 -10.77 9.90 14.24
N GLU A 345 -10.98 8.88 15.07
CA GLU A 345 -10.86 9.00 16.53
C GLU A 345 -9.44 9.37 16.95
N TYR A 346 -8.43 8.70 16.36
CA TYR A 346 -7.02 9.03 16.60
C TYR A 346 -6.64 10.47 16.21
N LEU A 347 -7.27 11.00 15.15
CA LEU A 347 -7.00 12.34 14.62
C LEU A 347 -7.93 13.42 15.18
N SER A 348 -8.89 13.08 16.04
CA SER A 348 -9.72 14.05 16.76
C SER A 348 -8.99 14.60 17.97
#